data_AF-A0A534CAX0-F1
#
_entry.id   AF-A0A534CAX0-F1
#
_cell.length_a   1.000
_cell.length_b   1.000
_cell.length_c   1.000
_cell.angle_alpha   90.00
_cell.angle_beta   90.00
_cell.angle_gamma   90.00
#
_symmetry.space_group_name_H-M   'P 1'
#
loop_
_entity.id
_entity.type
_entity.pdbx_description
1 polymer ?
#
loop_
_entity_poly.entity_id
_entity_poly.type
_entity_poly.pdbx_seq_one_letter_code
_entity_poly.pdbx_strand_id
1 'polypeptide(L)'
;LVYLNQVLAARAASGRLSGEHDLVEAIIAGAALRVRPIAMTVAVIVAGLLPIMWGSGTGSELMRRIAAPMVGGMITAPLISMFVVPAAYRLIRAKHLRATR
;
A
#
# COMPACT_ATOMS: atom_id res chain seq x y z
N LEU A 1 8.56 -3.94 -0.98
CA LEU A 1 9.14 -4.47 0.28
C LEU A 1 10.30 -3.62 0.83
N VAL A 2 11.01 -2.87 -0.02
CA VAL A 2 12.16 -2.01 0.35
C VAL A 2 11.94 -1.18 1.63
N TYR A 3 10.87 -0.38 1.72
CA TYR A 3 10.58 0.44 2.93
C TYR A 3 10.38 -0.38 4.22
N LEU A 4 9.83 -1.60 4.11
CA LEU A 4 9.62 -2.46 5.27
C LEU A 4 10.95 -3.02 5.76
N ASN A 5 11.78 -3.48 4.82
CA ASN A 5 13.11 -4.02 5.10
C ASN A 5 14.05 -2.93 5.64
N GLN A 6 13.95 -1.69 5.15
CA GLN A 6 14.71 -0.54 5.66
C GLN A 6 14.38 -0.24 7.12
N VAL A 7 13.09 -0.20 7.49
CA VAL A 7 12.69 0.07 8.87
C VAL A 7 13.10 -1.09 9.79
N LEU A 8 12.95 -2.34 9.35
CA LEU A 8 13.41 -3.50 10.12
C LEU A 8 14.93 -3.51 10.31
N ALA A 9 15.71 -3.26 9.26
CA ALA A 9 17.16 -3.17 9.34
C ALA A 9 17.62 -2.04 10.27
N ALA A 10 16.97 -0.88 10.20
CA ALA A 10 17.27 0.26 11.08
C ALA A 10 16.94 -0.04 12.56
N ARG A 11 15.80 -0.70 12.84
CA ARG A 11 15.44 -1.09 14.22
C ARG A 11 16.29 -2.24 14.75
N ALA A 12 16.73 -3.17 13.90
CA ALA A 12 17.69 -4.22 14.25
C ALA A 12 19.05 -3.63 14.64
N ALA A 13 19.58 -2.71 13.83
CA ALA A 13 20.86 -2.05 14.07
C ALA A 13 20.87 -1.17 15.34
N SER A 14 19.69 -0.70 15.78
CA SER A 14 19.53 0.10 17.00
C SER A 14 19.13 -0.73 18.24
N GLY A 15 19.09 -2.06 18.13
CA GLY A 15 18.74 -2.96 19.24
C GLY A 15 17.28 -2.89 19.70
N ARG A 16 16.41 -2.19 18.97
CA ARG A 16 14.99 -1.96 19.31
C ARG A 16 14.05 -3.01 18.72
N LEU A 17 14.55 -4.22 18.46
CA LEU A 17 13.76 -5.38 18.07
C LEU A 17 13.85 -6.41 19.17
N SER A 18 13.26 -6.10 20.32
CA SER A 18 13.36 -6.95 21.52
C SER A 18 12.13 -7.83 21.73
N GLY A 19 11.03 -7.58 21.01
CA GLY A 19 9.81 -8.39 21.11
C GLY A 19 8.84 -8.26 19.93
N GLU A 20 7.73 -9.01 19.98
CA GLU A 20 6.68 -8.97 18.95
C GLU A 20 6.07 -7.56 18.79
N HIS A 21 6.00 -6.78 19.86
CA HIS A 21 5.39 -5.46 19.83
C HIS A 21 6.19 -4.47 18.96
N ASP A 22 7.50 -4.37 19.19
CA ASP A 22 8.41 -3.53 18.39
C ASP A 22 8.39 -3.91 16.90
N LEU A 23 8.20 -5.20 16.68
CA LEU A 23 8.24 -5.84 15.38
C LEU A 23 6.94 -5.60 14.58
N VAL A 24 5.80 -5.45 15.26
CA VAL A 24 4.53 -4.96 14.69
C VAL A 24 4.64 -3.46 14.40
N GLU A 25 5.19 -2.69 15.33
CA GLU A 25 5.37 -1.25 15.17
C GLU A 25 6.29 -0.93 13.97
N ALA A 26 7.37 -1.70 13.78
CA ALA A 26 8.25 -1.61 12.62
C ALA A 26 7.51 -1.89 11.30
N ILE A 27 6.60 -2.87 11.28
CA ILE A 27 5.77 -3.14 10.09
C ILE A 27 4.89 -1.94 9.79
N ILE A 28 4.20 -1.39 10.80
CA ILE A 28 3.28 -0.27 10.64
C ILE A 28 4.03 0.96 10.14
N ALA A 29 5.17 1.29 10.74
CA ALA A 29 6.02 2.39 10.31
C ALA A 29 6.50 2.20 8.85
N GLY A 30 6.97 1.00 8.49
CA GLY A 30 7.39 0.69 7.11
C GLY A 30 6.25 0.66 6.08
N ALA A 31 5.03 0.37 6.50
CA ALA A 31 3.83 0.48 5.66
C ALA A 31 3.41 1.95 5.47
N ALA A 32 3.46 2.76 6.52
CA ALA A 32 3.11 4.18 6.49
C ALA A 32 3.99 5.00 5.52
N LEU A 33 5.27 4.63 5.37
CA LEU A 33 6.17 5.27 4.40
C LEU A 33 5.69 5.16 2.94
N ARG A 34 4.80 4.21 2.63
CA ARG A 34 4.25 4.02 1.29
C ARG A 34 3.04 4.90 1.02
N VAL A 35 2.43 5.48 2.05
CA VAL A 35 1.21 6.30 1.93
C VAL A 35 1.45 7.50 1.03
N ARG A 36 2.55 8.24 1.24
CA ARG A 36 2.89 9.43 0.42
C ARG A 36 3.05 9.07 -1.08
N PRO A 37 3.91 8.11 -1.45
CA PRO A 37 4.04 7.69 -2.85
C PRO A 37 2.75 7.16 -3.47
N ILE A 38 1.97 6.35 -2.74
CA ILE A 38 0.69 5.81 -3.24
C ILE A 38 -0.32 6.93 -3.45
N ALA A 39 -0.46 7.84 -2.49
CA ALA A 39 -1.37 8.97 -2.60
C ALA A 39 -1.00 9.87 -3.77
N MET A 40 0.30 10.09 -4.03
CA MET A 40 0.77 10.88 -5.17
C MET A 40 0.29 10.28 -6.50
N THR A 41 0.49 8.97 -6.73
CA THR A 41 0.10 8.33 -7.99
C THR A 41 -1.41 8.29 -8.16
N VAL A 42 -2.14 7.99 -7.09
CA VAL A 42 -3.62 8.00 -7.10
C VAL A 42 -4.14 9.39 -7.43
N ALA A 43 -3.60 10.43 -6.78
CA ALA A 43 -4.02 11.82 -7.03
C ALA A 43 -3.77 12.23 -8.49
N VAL A 44 -2.60 11.92 -9.05
CA VAL A 44 -2.27 12.25 -10.45
C VAL A 44 -3.21 11.53 -11.42
N ILE A 45 -3.50 10.25 -11.21
CA ILE A 45 -4.37 9.48 -12.10
C ILE A 45 -5.82 9.97 -12.00
N VAL A 46 -6.33 10.19 -10.78
CA VAL A 46 -7.68 10.72 -10.59
C VAL A 46 -7.81 12.11 -11.23
N ALA A 47 -6.83 12.99 -11.03
CA ALA A 47 -6.82 14.32 -11.65
C ALA A 47 -6.77 14.25 -13.18
N GLY A 48 -5.99 13.33 -13.76
CA GLY A 48 -5.88 13.15 -15.21
C GLY A 48 -7.12 12.52 -15.86
N LEU A 49 -7.85 11.68 -15.14
CA LEU A 49 -9.07 11.03 -15.62
C LEU A 49 -10.34 11.86 -15.34
N LEU A 50 -10.27 12.83 -14.42
CA LEU A 50 -11.37 13.71 -14.04
C LEU A 50 -12.06 14.39 -15.24
N PRO A 51 -11.33 14.96 -16.22
CA PRO A 51 -11.96 15.62 -17.36
C PRO A 51 -12.66 14.62 -18.28
N ILE A 52 -12.13 13.40 -18.39
CA ILE A 52 -12.71 12.33 -19.21
C ILE A 52 -14.04 11.87 -18.61
N MET A 53 -14.16 11.87 -17.28
CA MET A 53 -15.38 11.46 -16.59
C MET A 53 -16.51 12.50 -16.70
N TRP A 54 -16.18 13.79 -16.78
CA TRP A 54 -17.15 14.89 -16.90
C TRP A 54 -17.39 15.36 -18.34
N GLY A 55 -16.54 14.99 -19.28
CA GLY A 55 -16.70 15.36 -20.68
C GLY A 55 -17.99 14.78 -21.29
N SER A 56 -18.86 15.64 -21.82
CA SER A 56 -20.00 15.26 -22.63
C SER A 56 -19.68 15.52 -24.11
N GLY A 57 -19.54 14.45 -24.90
CA GLY A 57 -19.24 14.54 -26.32
C GLY A 57 -19.29 13.17 -26.99
N THR A 58 -19.28 13.14 -28.33
CA THR A 58 -19.26 11.88 -29.09
C THR A 58 -18.07 11.02 -28.67
N GLY A 59 -18.32 9.79 -28.21
CA GLY A 59 -17.28 8.88 -27.73
C GLY A 59 -16.95 8.98 -26.23
N SER A 60 -17.52 9.94 -25.49
CA SER A 60 -17.25 10.07 -24.04
C SER A 60 -17.81 8.90 -23.23
N GLU A 61 -18.92 8.29 -23.68
CA GLU A 61 -19.49 7.11 -23.04
C GLU A 61 -18.56 5.90 -23.12
N LEU A 62 -17.84 5.72 -24.23
CA LEU A 62 -16.83 4.67 -24.36
C LEU A 62 -15.63 4.95 -23.43
N MET A 63 -15.14 6.19 -23.44
CA MET A 63 -14.00 6.58 -22.61
C MET A 63 -14.30 6.47 -21.12
N ARG A 64 -15.51 6.81 -20.69
CA ARG A 64 -15.94 6.67 -19.29
C ARG A 64 -16.01 5.20 -18.85
N ARG A 65 -16.44 4.29 -19.74
CA ARG A 65 -16.45 2.83 -19.47
C ARG A 65 -15.06 2.25 -19.28
N ILE A 66 -14.04 2.84 -19.92
CA ILE A 66 -12.63 2.44 -19.75
C ILE A 66 -12.04 3.09 -18.49
N ALA A 67 -12.28 4.39 -18.29
CA ALA A 67 -11.69 5.16 -17.21
C ALA A 67 -12.27 4.82 -15.82
N ALA A 68 -13.57 4.54 -15.71
CA ALA A 68 -14.22 4.29 -14.42
C ALA A 68 -13.65 3.06 -13.67
N PRO A 69 -13.45 1.88 -14.29
CA PRO A 69 -12.76 0.76 -13.65
C PRO A 69 -11.32 1.08 -13.27
N MET A 70 -10.60 1.88 -14.06
CA MET A 70 -9.23 2.28 -13.76
C MET A 70 -9.15 3.14 -12.50
N VAL A 71 -10.03 4.14 -12.36
CA VAL A 71 -10.12 4.96 -11.14
C VAL A 71 -10.46 4.09 -9.93
N GLY A 72 -11.46 3.22 -10.06
CA GLY A 72 -11.85 2.29 -8.99
C GLY A 72 -10.70 1.38 -8.56
N GLY A 73 -9.99 0.79 -9.52
CA GLY A 73 -8.84 -0.08 -9.27
C GLY A 73 -7.67 0.64 -8.63
N MET A 74 -7.38 1.87 -9.07
CA MET A 74 -6.31 2.69 -8.52
C MET A 74 -6.54 3.12 -7.07
N ILE A 75 -7.79 3.22 -6.63
CA ILE A 75 -8.12 3.50 -5.23
C ILE A 75 -8.12 2.21 -4.41
N THR A 76 -8.80 1.18 -4.90
CA THR A 76 -9.03 -0.06 -4.14
C THR A 76 -7.78 -0.94 -4.03
N ALA A 77 -7.00 -1.10 -5.10
CA ALA A 77 -5.85 -1.99 -5.09
C ALA A 77 -4.75 -1.55 -4.09
N PRO A 78 -4.37 -0.26 -4.00
CA PRO A 78 -3.39 0.18 -3.01
C PRO A 78 -3.93 0.14 -1.58
N LEU A 79 -5.22 0.42 -1.36
CA LEU A 79 -5.86 0.25 -0.05
C LEU A 79 -5.74 -1.20 0.41
N ILE A 80 -6.20 -2.15 -0.43
CA ILE A 80 -6.09 -3.58 -0.16
C ILE A 80 -4.62 -3.95 0.10
N SER A 81 -3.69 -3.51 -0.75
CA SER A 81 -2.26 -3.78 -0.59
C SER A 81 -1.71 -3.23 0.74
N MET A 82 -2.12 -2.03 1.15
CA MET A 82 -1.66 -1.40 2.39
C MET A 82 -2.16 -2.13 3.64
N PHE A 83 -3.30 -2.83 3.57
CA PHE A 83 -3.79 -3.68 4.68
C PHE A 83 -3.26 -5.13 4.58
N VAL A 84 -3.30 -5.72 3.39
CA VAL A 84 -2.95 -7.14 3.16
C VAL A 84 -1.47 -7.38 3.36
N VAL A 85 -0.59 -6.52 2.86
CA VAL A 85 0.87 -6.71 3.01
C VAL A 85 1.31 -6.75 4.47
N PRO A 86 0.96 -5.80 5.36
CA PRO A 86 1.35 -5.89 6.77
C PRO A 86 0.68 -7.06 7.49
N ALA A 87 -0.58 -7.38 7.17
CA ALA A 87 -1.27 -8.53 7.77
C ALA A 87 -0.60 -9.87 7.38
N ALA A 88 -0.31 -10.06 6.09
CA ALA A 88 0.39 -11.24 5.59
C ALA A 88 1.80 -11.36 6.19
N TYR A 89 2.53 -10.25 6.27
CA TYR A 89 3.86 -10.23 6.85
C TYR A 89 3.86 -10.59 8.34
N ARG A 90 2.89 -10.07 9.11
CA ARG A 90 2.69 -10.45 10.52
C ARG A 90 2.42 -11.96 10.64
N LEU A 91 1.57 -12.52 9.80
CA LEU A 91 1.17 -13.93 9.86
C LEU A 91 2.34 -14.88 9.51
N ILE A 92 3.12 -14.56 8.49
CA ILE A 92 4.30 -15.35 8.10
C ILE A 92 5.33 -15.34 9.23
N ARG A 93 5.62 -14.17 9.80
CA ARG A 93 6.65 -14.06 10.84
C ARG A 93 6.21 -14.69 12.17
N ALA A 94 4.92 -14.60 12.52
CA ALA A 94 4.36 -15.31 13.67
C ALA A 94 4.44 -16.85 13.52
N LYS A 95 4.24 -17.38 12.29
CA LYS A 95 4.45 -18.81 12.01
C LYS A 95 5.91 -19.22 12.16
N HIS A 96 6.85 -18.38 11.71
CA HIS A 96 8.28 -18.66 11.83
C HIS A 96 8.73 -18.73 13.30
N LEU A 97 8.27 -17.80 14.14
CA LEU A 97 8.58 -17.79 15.58
C LEU A 97 8.02 -19.00 16.35
N ARG A 98 6.92 -19.60 15.88
CA ARG A 98 6.35 -20.83 16.45
C ARG A 98 7.03 -22.11 15.95
N ALA A 99 7.65 -22.09 14.78
CA ALA A 99 8.33 -23.25 14.21
C ALA A 99 9.76 -23.46 14.76
N THR A 100 10.35 -22.43 15.39
CA THR A 100 11.69 -22.49 15.99
C THR A 100 11.66 -22.72 17.51
N ARG A 101 10.49 -22.99 18.09
CA ARG A 101 10.29 -23.25 19.51
C ARG A 101 9.75 -24.66 19.70
#